data_AF-A0A955PFN3-F1
#
_entry.id   AF-A0A955PFN3-F1
#
_cell.length_a   1.000
_cell.length_b   1.000
_cell.length_c   1.000
_cell.angle_alpha   90.00
_cell.angle_beta   90.00
_cell.angle_gamma   90.00
#
_symmetry.space_group_name_H-M   'P 1'
#
loop_
_entity.id
_entity.type
_entity.pdbx_description
1 polymer ?
#
loop_
_entity_poly.entity_id
_entity_poly.type
_entity_poly.pdbx_seq_one_letter_code
_entity_poly.pdbx_strand_id
1 'polypeptide(L)' 'MNLLVTPIVLPLAGAALCLLFSGSSKNARWISGGATLLTVAFAGKLFLMADGGEVSVLRVGGWPESYGIV' A
#
# COMPACT_ATOMS: atom_id res chain seq x y z
N MET A 1 -5.74 7.55 9.12
CA MET A 1 -4.83 6.64 8.39
C MET A 1 -4.77 7.13 6.95
N ASN A 2 -3.58 7.39 6.39
CA ASN A 2 -3.47 8.06 5.09
C ASN A 2 -3.67 7.03 3.96
N LEU A 3 -4.85 7.05 3.32
CA LEU A 3 -5.25 6.09 2.28
C LEU A 3 -4.28 6.05 1.09
N LEU A 4 -3.55 7.14 0.85
CA LEU A 4 -2.54 7.23 -0.20
C LEU A 4 -1.33 6.31 0.04
N VAL A 5 -1.02 5.98 1.29
CA VAL A 5 0.16 5.14 1.61
C VAL A 5 -0.15 3.64 1.55
N THR A 6 -1.43 3.28 1.64
CA THR A 6 -1.89 1.88 1.68
C THR A 6 -1.39 1.01 0.53
N PRO A 7 -1.43 1.43 -0.76
CA PRO A 7 -0.91 0.61 -1.85
C PRO A 7 0.61 0.40 -1.81
N ILE A 8 1.34 1.16 -1.01
CA ILE A 8 2.79 1.01 -0.81
C ILE A 8 3.06 0.10 0.39
N VAL A 9 2.34 0.30 1.49
CA VAL A 9 2.57 -0.43 2.75
C VAL A 9 2.05 -1.88 2.67
N LEU A 10 0.94 -2.13 1.98
CA LEU A 10 0.38 -3.48 1.83
C LEU A 10 1.33 -4.48 1.16
N PRO A 11 1.95 -4.20 0.00
CA PRO A 11 2.91 -5.13 -0.59
C PRO A 11 4.17 -5.27 0.26
N LEU A 12 4.63 -4.20 0.93
CA LEU A 12 5.76 -4.28 1.86
C LEU A 12 5.46 -5.23 3.04
N ALA A 13 4.30 -5.09 3.66
CA ALA A 13 3.85 -5.96 4.74
C ALA A 13 3.67 -7.41 4.25
N GLY A 14 3.08 -7.59 3.06
CA GLY A 14 2.96 -8.91 2.43
C GLY A 14 4.31 -9.58 2.19
N ALA A 15 5.29 -8.83 1.69
CA ALA A 15 6.65 -9.32 1.50
C ALA A 15 7.33 -9.70 2.83
N ALA A 16 7.22 -8.85 3.85
CA ALA A 16 7.75 -9.14 5.18
C ALA A 16 7.12 -10.41 5.79
N LEU A 17 5.81 -10.59 5.64
CA LEU A 17 5.12 -11.80 6.09
C LEU A 17 5.57 -13.04 5.30
N CYS A 18 5.77 -12.93 3.98
CA CYS A 18 6.32 -14.03 3.19
C CYS A 18 7.71 -14.48 3.68
N LEU A 19 8.57 -13.55 4.13
CA LEU A 19 9.87 -13.89 4.70
C LEU A 19 9.72 -14.64 6.03
N LEU A 20 8.81 -14.19 6.90
CA LEU A 20 8.53 -14.83 8.19
C LEU A 20 7.93 -16.25 8.05
N PHE A 21 7.15 -16.49 6.99
CA PHE A 21 6.51 -17.78 6.72
C PHE A 21 7.15 -18.55 5.56
N SER A 22 8.44 -18.30 5.29
CA SER A 22 9.21 -18.85 4.17
C SER A 22 9.30 -20.39 4.13
N GLY A 23 9.04 -21.07 5.25
CA GLY A 23 9.04 -22.53 5.34
C GLY A 23 7.87 -23.23 4.63
N SER A 24 6.84 -22.50 4.16
CA SER A 24 5.69 -23.07 3.46
C SER A 24 5.34 -22.26 2.21
N SER A 25 5.59 -22.85 1.03
CA SER A 25 5.22 -22.25 -0.26
C SER A 25 3.72 -22.00 -0.38
N LYS A 26 2.89 -22.83 0.27
CA LYS A 26 1.43 -22.64 0.33
C LYS A 26 1.07 -21.38 1.11
N ASN A 27 1.71 -21.15 2.27
CA ASN A 27 1.43 -19.96 3.09
C ASN A 27 1.89 -18.70 2.37
N ALA A 28 3.10 -18.70 1.79
CA ALA A 28 3.61 -17.58 1.01
C ALA A 28 2.68 -17.23 -0.18
N ARG A 29 2.08 -18.23 -0.84
CA ARG A 29 1.13 -18.02 -1.94
C ARG A 29 -0.19 -17.38 -1.49
N TRP A 30 -0.71 -17.77 -0.33
CA TRP A 30 -1.91 -17.14 0.24
C TRP A 30 -1.63 -15.72 0.73
N ILE A 31 -0.48 -15.50 1.37
CA ILE A 31 -0.06 -14.18 1.84
C ILE A 31 0.12 -13.22 0.66
N SER A 32 0.86 -13.63 -0.38
CA SER A 32 1.09 -12.80 -1.55
C SER A 32 -0.18 -12.54 -2.34
N GLY A 33 -1.03 -13.56 -2.53
CA GLY A 33 -2.34 -13.42 -3.15
C GLY A 33 -3.24 -12.44 -2.38
N GLY A 34 -3.32 -12.59 -1.06
CA GLY A 34 -4.10 -11.71 -0.19
C GLY A 34 -3.59 -10.26 -0.19
N ALA A 35 -2.27 -10.06 -0.08
CA ALA A 35 -1.66 -8.73 -0.14
C ALA A 35 -1.91 -8.05 -1.50
N THR A 36 -1.84 -8.82 -2.59
CA THR A 36 -2.12 -8.31 -3.95
C THR A 36 -3.59 -7.90 -4.10
N LEU A 37 -4.53 -8.76 -3.68
CA LEU A 37 -5.96 -8.45 -3.73
C LEU A 37 -6.32 -7.21 -2.93
N LEU A 38 -5.76 -7.07 -1.72
CA LEU A 38 -5.95 -5.87 -0.90
C LEU A 38 -5.36 -4.64 -1.60
N THR A 39 -4.16 -4.74 -2.16
CA THR A 39 -3.52 -3.62 -2.88
C THR A 39 -4.38 -3.15 -4.05
N VAL A 40 -4.93 -4.07 -4.84
CA VAL A 40 -5.84 -3.76 -5.96
C VAL A 40 -7.12 -3.11 -5.46
N ALA A 41 -7.73 -3.61 -4.39
CA ALA A 41 -8.95 -3.04 -3.83
C ALA A 41 -8.74 -1.59 -3.35
N PHE A 42 -7.64 -1.32 -2.64
CA PHE A 42 -7.31 0.04 -2.18
C PHE A 42 -6.92 0.97 -3.34
N ALA A 43 -6.19 0.47 -4.33
CA ALA A 43 -5.88 1.23 -5.54
C ALA A 43 -7.15 1.61 -6.30
N GLY A 44 -8.10 0.69 -6.47
CA GLY A 44 -9.41 0.97 -7.08
C GLY A 44 -10.20 2.02 -6.31
N LYS A 45 -10.21 1.95 -4.97
CA LYS A 45 -10.84 3.00 -4.15
C LYS A 45 -10.18 4.36 -4.36
N LEU A 46 -8.86 4.43 -4.34
CA LEU A 46 -8.12 5.68 -4.58
C LEU A 46 -8.40 6.25 -5.98
N PHE A 47 -8.49 5.39 -6.98
CA PHE A 47 -8.83 5.78 -8.34
C PHE A 47 -10.22 6.45 -8.40
N LEU A 48 -11.23 5.86 -7.75
CA LEU A 48 -12.57 6.45 -7.69
C LEU A 48 -12.61 7.78 -6.91
N MET A 49 -11.79 7.91 -5.86
CA MET A 49 -11.67 9.18 -5.13
C MET A 49 -11.03 10.28 -5.99
N ALA A 50 -9.98 9.93 -6.74
CA ALA A 50 -9.31 10.86 -7.64
C ALA A 50 -10.23 11.30 -8.80
N ASP A 51 -11.03 10.38 -9.35
CA ASP A 51 -12.03 10.68 -10.38
C ASP A 51 -13.13 11.61 -9.85
N GLY A 52 -13.49 11.49 -8.58
CA GLY A 52 -14.42 12.40 -7.88
C GLY A 52 -13.88 13.83 -7.63
N GLY A 53 -12.64 14.13 -8.05
CA GLY A 53 -12.01 15.44 -7.91
C GLY A 53 -11.23 15.66 -6.62
N GLU A 54 -11.12 14.66 -5.73
CA GLU A 54 -10.27 14.74 -4.55
C GLU A 54 -8.80 14.48 -4.91
N VAL A 55 -8.06 15.53 -5.27
CA VAL A 55 -6.59 15.46 -5.40
C VAL A 55 -5.97 15.57 -4.00
N SER A 56 -5.63 14.43 -3.42
CA SER A 56 -4.97 14.37 -2.11
C SER A 56 -3.44 14.29 -2.26
N VAL A 57 -2.71 15.11 -1.51
CA VAL A 57 -1.24 15.14 -1.50
C VAL A 57 -0.71 14.45 -0.25
N LEU A 58 0.23 13.51 -0.42
CA LEU A 58 0.85 12.78 0.68
C LEU A 58 2.18 13.45 1.07
N ARG A 59 2.17 14.23 2.15
CA ARG A 59 3.40 14.76 2.76
C ARG A 59 4.01 13.71 3.68
N VAL A 60 5.15 13.14 3.29
CA VAL A 60 5.84 12.11 4.08
C VAL A 60 6.80 12.77 5.07
N GLY A 61 6.70 12.40 6.35
CA GLY A 61 7.66 12.80 7.38
C GLY A 61 7.52 14.22 7.93
N GLY A 62 6.50 14.99 7.50
CA GLY A 62 6.19 16.31 8.08
C GLY A 62 7.19 17.41 7.77
N TRP A 63 8.13 17.17 6.86
CA TRP A 63 9.07 18.16 6.38
C TRP A 63 8.36 19.24 5.55
N PRO A 64 8.91 20.48 5.49
CA PRO A 64 8.42 21.48 4.56
C PRO A 64 8.46 20.95 3.13
N GLU A 65 7.50 21.37 2.29
CA GLU A 65 7.37 20.89 0.90
C GLU A 65 8.61 21.09 0.04
N SER A 66 9.44 22.08 0.34
CA SER A 66 10.70 22.33 -0.37
C SER A 66 11.79 21.31 -0.08
N TYR A 67 11.64 20.49 0.98
CA TYR A 67 12.68 19.56 1.44
C TYR A 67 12.18 18.12 1.66
N GLY A 68 10.86 17.92 1.76
CA GLY A 68 10.23 16.62 2.01
C GLY A 68 9.88 15.82 0.76
N ILE A 69 9.47 14.57 0.94
CA ILE A 69 8.80 13.78 -0.11
C ILE A 69 7.33 14.21 -0.14
N VAL A 70 6.90 14.72 -1.28
CA VAL A 70 5.56 15.28 -1.53
C VAL A 70 4.96 14.66 -2.77
#